data_AF-A0A7X7YUX8-F1
#
_entry.id   AF-A0A7X7YUX8-F1
#
_cell.length_a   1.000
_cell.length_b   1.000
_cell.length_c   1.000
_cell.angle_alpha   90.00
_cell.angle_beta   90.00
_cell.angle_gamma   90.00
#
_symmetry.space_group_name_H-M   'P 1'
#
loop_
_entity.id
_entity.type
_entity.pdbx_description
1 polymer ?
#
loop_
_entity_poly.entity_id
_entity_poly.type
_entity_poly.pdbx_seq_one_letter_code
_entity_poly.pdbx_strand_id
1 'polypeptide(L)'
;MTTKRLDINTASIEELAELPEIGAKRARTLVRRRPFHDWIEIDSLPGFNAGLVEEIQEEGAYLGAQGVRTDQFTWELEEEPR
;
A
#
# COMPACT_ATOMS: atom_id res chain seq x y z
N MET A 1 1.26 3.34 16.03
CA MET A 1 0.26 2.70 15.15
C MET A 1 -0.18 3.76 14.15
N THR A 2 0.65 4.01 13.14
CA THR A 2 0.37 4.98 12.07
C THR A 2 -0.65 4.34 11.15
N THR A 3 -1.93 4.65 11.35
CA THR A 3 -3.09 4.14 10.59
C THR A 3 -3.15 4.72 9.18
N LYS A 4 -2.05 4.64 8.42
CA LYS A 4 -2.00 5.05 7.01
C LYS A 4 -2.41 3.86 6.16
N ARG A 5 -3.64 3.89 5.65
CA ARG A 5 -4.13 2.86 4.73
C ARG A 5 -3.33 2.89 3.43
N LEU A 6 -2.65 1.80 3.09
CA LEU A 6 -1.79 1.71 1.91
C LEU A 6 -2.36 0.73 0.88
N ASP A 7 -2.65 1.20 -0.32
CA ASP A 7 -3.15 0.33 -1.39
C ASP A 7 -2.00 -0.37 -2.10
N ILE A 8 -1.89 -1.70 -1.96
CA ILE A 8 -0.82 -2.50 -2.57
C ILE A 8 -0.82 -2.41 -4.10
N ASN A 9 -1.94 -2.08 -4.75
CA ASN A 9 -2.03 -1.96 -6.21
C ASN A 9 -1.62 -0.59 -6.75
N THR A 10 -1.77 0.48 -5.96
CA THR A 10 -1.51 1.85 -6.42
C THR A 10 -0.35 2.54 -5.71
N ALA A 11 0.09 2.03 -4.55
CA ALA A 11 1.18 2.57 -3.76
C ALA A 11 2.51 2.64 -4.55
N SER A 12 3.35 3.60 -4.18
CA SER A 12 4.70 3.72 -4.76
C SER A 12 5.66 2.67 -4.17
N ILE A 13 6.80 2.44 -4.83
CA ILE A 13 7.85 1.54 -4.30
C ILE A 13 8.33 2.02 -2.93
N GLU A 14 8.44 3.34 -2.75
CA GLU A 14 8.90 3.97 -1.51
C GLU A 14 7.91 3.69 -0.37
N GLU A 15 6.61 3.94 -0.59
CA GLU A 15 5.57 3.68 0.41
C GLU A 15 5.48 2.19 0.78
N LEU A 16 5.63 1.30 -0.20
CA LEU A 16 5.72 -0.13 0.08
C LEU A 16 7.00 -0.49 0.86
N ALA A 17 8.11 0.21 0.63
CA ALA A 17 9.36 -0.02 1.33
C ALA A 17 9.41 0.62 2.72
N GLU A 18 8.49 1.53 3.05
CA GLU A 18 8.27 2.02 4.42
C GLU A 18 7.77 0.90 5.34
N LEU A 19 7.11 -0.12 4.79
CA LEU A 19 6.73 -1.31 5.55
C LEU A 19 7.99 -2.12 5.91
N PRO A 20 8.25 -2.36 7.21
CA PRO A 20 9.47 -3.01 7.68
C PRO A 20 9.66 -4.40 7.05
N GLU A 21 8.55 -5.09 6.79
CA GLU A 21 8.53 -6.45 6.26
C GLU A 21 8.68 -6.53 4.73
N ILE A 22 8.28 -5.50 3.98
CA ILE A 22 8.36 -5.53 2.51
C ILE A 22 9.76 -5.10 2.06
N GLY A 23 10.25 -3.96 2.53
CA GLY A 23 11.51 -3.39 2.08
C GLY A 23 11.64 -3.21 0.55
N ALA A 24 12.75 -2.67 0.08
CA ALA A 24 12.90 -2.26 -1.33
C ALA A 24 12.83 -3.42 -2.35
N LYS A 25 13.29 -4.62 -1.97
CA LYS A 25 13.33 -5.78 -2.88
C LYS A 25 11.92 -6.36 -3.11
N ARG A 26 11.14 -6.57 -2.05
CA ARG A 26 9.78 -7.12 -2.18
C ARG A 26 8.82 -6.06 -2.73
N ALA A 27 9.02 -4.78 -2.39
CA ALA A 27 8.27 -3.67 -2.98
C ALA A 27 8.36 -3.67 -4.52
N ARG A 28 9.56 -3.86 -5.08
CA ARG A 28 9.76 -3.97 -6.53
C ARG A 28 9.03 -5.19 -7.14
N THR A 29 8.99 -6.30 -6.41
CA THR A 29 8.25 -7.50 -6.84
C THR A 29 6.75 -7.22 -6.89
N LEU A 30 6.19 -6.59 -5.85
CA LEU A 30 4.79 -6.19 -5.82
C LEU A 30 4.46 -5.30 -7.02
N VAL A 31 5.22 -4.21 -7.20
CA VAL A 31 4.98 -3.26 -8.31
C VAL A 31 5.01 -3.94 -9.68
N ARG A 32 5.89 -4.93 -9.88
CA ARG A 32 6.00 -5.67 -11.14
C ARG A 32 4.86 -6.67 -11.38
N ARG A 33 4.24 -7.18 -10.32
CA ARG A 33 3.25 -8.28 -10.37
C ARG A 33 1.81 -7.79 -10.29
N ARG A 34 1.58 -6.52 -9.93
CA ARG A 34 0.27 -5.87 -9.98
C ARG A 34 -0.41 -6.05 -11.35
N PRO A 35 -1.75 -6.07 -11.41
CA PRO A 35 -2.68 -5.92 -10.29
C PRO A 35 -2.90 -7.22 -9.51
N PHE A 36 -3.06 -7.10 -8.19
CA PHE A 36 -3.45 -8.18 -7.28
C PHE A 36 -4.94 -8.04 -6.93
N HIS A 37 -5.66 -9.15 -6.95
CA HIS A 37 -7.07 -9.22 -6.58
C HIS A 37 -7.25 -9.97 -5.25
N ASP A 38 -6.31 -10.84 -4.92
CA ASP A 38 -6.34 -11.65 -3.70
C ASP A 38 -4.97 -11.68 -3.01
N TRP A 39 -4.99 -11.79 -1.69
CA TRP A 39 -3.78 -11.92 -0.86
C TRP A 39 -3.04 -13.23 -1.13
N ILE A 40 -3.74 -14.28 -1.58
CA ILE A 40 -3.14 -15.55 -2.00
C ILE A 40 -2.15 -15.34 -3.15
N GLU A 41 -2.41 -14.39 -4.06
CA GLU A 41 -1.49 -14.08 -5.16
C GLU A 41 -0.18 -13.47 -4.65
N ILE A 42 -0.24 -12.73 -3.55
CA ILE A 42 0.92 -12.14 -2.88
C ILE A 42 1.68 -13.21 -2.08
N ASP A 43 0.99 -14.06 -1.32
CA ASP A 43 1.59 -15.19 -0.59
C ASP A 43 2.34 -16.14 -1.54
N SER A 44 1.81 -16.34 -2.75
CA SER A 44 2.44 -17.16 -3.80
C SER A 44 3.69 -16.53 -4.42
N LEU A 45 4.06 -15.29 -4.07
CA LEU A 45 5.25 -14.62 -4.62
C LEU A 45 6.55 -15.12 -3.97
N PRO A 46 7.64 -15.19 -4.74
CA PRO A 46 8.93 -15.61 -4.21
C PRO A 46 9.42 -14.61 -3.14
N GLY A 47 9.56 -15.10 -1.92
CA GLY A 47 10.00 -14.31 -0.76
C GLY A 47 8.87 -13.68 0.06
N PHE A 48 7.62 -14.01 -0.26
CA PHE A 48 6.43 -13.72 0.55
C PHE A 48 5.98 -14.99 1.27
N ASN A 49 5.29 -14.83 2.39
CA ASN A 49 4.68 -15.90 3.17
C ASN A 49 3.43 -15.34 3.88
N ALA A 50 2.60 -16.24 4.41
CA ALA A 50 1.37 -15.88 5.10
C ALA A 50 1.60 -14.91 6.26
N GLY A 51 2.65 -15.11 7.08
CA GLY A 51 2.97 -14.22 8.19
C GLY A 51 3.27 -12.78 7.76
N LEU A 52 4.07 -12.60 6.70
CA LEU A 52 4.35 -11.27 6.15
C LEU A 52 3.08 -10.63 5.58
N VAL A 53 2.20 -11.42 4.97
CA VAL A 53 0.91 -10.95 4.45
C VAL A 53 -0.01 -10.48 5.59
N GLU A 54 -0.01 -11.18 6.72
CA GLU A 54 -0.72 -10.74 7.93
C GLU A 54 -0.13 -9.45 8.50
N GLU A 55 1.19 -9.36 8.62
CA GLU A 55 1.87 -8.15 9.14
C GLU A 55 1.58 -6.91 8.30
N ILE A 56 1.64 -7.00 6.96
CA ILE A 56 1.30 -5.86 6.11
C ILE A 56 -0.19 -5.48 6.21
N GLN A 57 -1.08 -6.45 6.45
CA GLN A 57 -2.50 -6.16 6.70
C GLN A 57 -2.69 -5.41 8.03
N GLU A 58 -1.95 -5.81 9.09
CA GLU A 58 -1.95 -5.12 10.38
C GLU A 58 -1.42 -3.69 10.29
N GLU A 59 -0.41 -3.46 9.44
CA GLU A 59 0.09 -2.12 9.12
C GLU A 59 -0.90 -1.27 8.31
N GLY A 60 -2.03 -1.85 7.88
CA GLY A 60 -3.10 -1.15 7.17
C GLY A 60 -2.98 -1.22 5.65
N ALA A 61 -2.20 -2.15 5.12
CA ALA A 61 -2.19 -2.42 3.69
C ALA A 61 -3.48 -3.11 3.24
N TYR A 62 -3.98 -2.73 2.07
CA TYR A 62 -5.19 -3.32 1.49
C TYR A 62 -5.04 -3.46 -0.03
N LEU A 63 -5.84 -4.36 -0.63
CA LEU A 63 -5.93 -4.50 -2.07
C LEU A 63 -7.08 -3.62 -2.57
N GLY A 64 -6.75 -2.50 -3.23
CA GLY A 64 -7.72 -1.58 -3.82
C GLY A 64 -8.41 -2.15 -5.06
N ALA A 65 -9.13 -3.27 -4.91
CA ALA A 65 -10.01 -3.78 -5.95
C ALA A 65 -11.37 -3.06 -5.91
N GLN A 66 -11.37 -1.72 -5.99
CA GLN A 66 -12.45 -0.90 -6.53
C GLN A 66 -11.90 0.52 -6.70
N GLY A 67 -11.94 1.02 -7.93
CA GLY A 67 -11.64 2.40 -8.24
C GLY A 67 -12.51 3.34 -7.41
N VAL A 68 -11.86 4.31 -6.78
CA VAL A 68 -12.02 5.75 -7.05
C VAL A 68 -11.24 6.43 -5.96
N ARG A 69 -10.16 7.07 -6.40
CA ARG A 69 -9.41 8.05 -5.63
C ARG A 69 -10.31 9.26 -5.42
N THR A 70 -11.01 9.32 -4.29
CA THR A 70 -11.45 10.60 -3.73
C THR A 70 -10.41 11.07 -2.74
N ASP A 71 -9.19 11.30 -3.23
CA ASP A 71 -8.34 12.38 -2.68
C ASP A 71 -9.00 13.70 -3.08
N GLN A 72 -10.12 14.03 -2.44
CA GLN A 72 -10.58 15.39 -2.24
C GLN A 72 -10.51 15.64 -0.74
N PHE A 73 -9.28 15.77 -0.23
CA PHE A 73 -9.04 16.33 1.08
C PHE A 73 -7.85 17.30 0.94
N THR A 74 -8.05 18.28 0.05
CA THR A 74 -7.23 19.49 0.01
C THR A 74 -7.76 20.40 1.11
N TRP A 75 -7.21 20.30 2.31
CA TRP A 75 -7.29 21.39 3.27
C TRP A 75 -6.12 22.34 3.04
N GLU A 76 -6.44 23.63 3.14
CA GLU A 76 -5.54 24.78 3.31
C GLU A 76 -4.62 25.15 2.14
N LEU A 77 -5.03 26.20 1.42
CA LEU A 77 -4.14 27.33 1.16
C LEU A 77 -4.87 28.64 1.48
N GLU A 78 -4.43 29.20 2.61
CA GLU A 78 -4.15 30.61 2.87
C GLU A 78 -5.31 31.60 3.10
N GLU A 79 -5.20 32.23 4.28
CA GLU A 79 -5.91 33.40 4.73
C GLU A 79 -5.78 34.57 3.75
N GLU A 80 -6.86 35.32 3.52
CA GLU A 80 -6.70 36.77 3.37
C GLU A 80 -7.98 37.52 3.80
N PRO A 81 -7.92 38.35 4.88
CA PRO A 81 -9.04 39.16 5.30
C PRO A 81 -9.18 40.41 4.42
N ARG A 82 -10.41 40.81 4.11
CA ARG A 82 -10.73 42.20 3.75
C ARG A 82 -12.00 42.66 4.45
#